data_AF-A0AAE1FTW5-F1
#
_entry.id   AF-A0AAE1FTW5-F1
#
_cell.length_a   1.000
_cell.length_b   1.000
_cell.length_c   1.000
_cell.angle_alpha   90.00
_cell.angle_beta   90.00
_cell.angle_gamma   90.00
#
_symmetry.space_group_name_H-M   'P 1'
#
loop_
_entity.id
_entity.type
_entity.pdbx_description
1 polymer ?
#
loop_
_entity_poly.entity_id
_entity_poly.type
_entity_poly.pdbx_seq_one_letter_code
_entity_poly.pdbx_strand_id
1 'polypeptide(L)'
;MALNPYTEIAVGTQHFQLLERFTVILYDKTSALEHVDETRKELFCQKGKTMEALPPTQDALLQHYDIHGYPPREEPQLRPPHLQTAQQSGTLA
;
A
#
# COMPACT_ATOMS: atom_id res chain seq x y z
N MET A 1 -17.12 25.16 3.97
CA MET A 1 -17.11 23.96 4.83
C MET A 1 -17.15 22.74 3.92
N ALA A 2 -16.33 21.72 4.15
CA ALA A 2 -16.37 20.50 3.35
C ALA A 2 -17.69 19.77 3.60
N LEU A 3 -18.39 19.39 2.52
CA LEU A 3 -19.76 18.85 2.61
C LEU A 3 -19.79 17.49 3.34
N ASN A 4 -18.69 16.72 3.31
CA ASN A 4 -18.56 15.41 3.94
C ASN A 4 -17.14 15.23 4.51
N PRO A 5 -16.94 15.27 5.84
CA PRO A 5 -15.61 15.11 6.45
C PRO A 5 -15.04 13.68 6.34
N TYR A 6 -15.88 12.69 6.00
CA TYR A 6 -15.50 11.31 5.74
C TYR A 6 -15.80 10.96 4.28
N THR A 7 -14.99 11.50 3.37
CA THR A 7 -15.11 11.14 1.94
C THR A 7 -14.20 9.97 1.66
N GLU A 8 -14.77 8.79 1.40
CA GLU A 8 -14.01 7.59 1.03
C GLU A 8 -13.05 7.89 -0.13
N ILE A 9 -11.76 7.60 0.07
CA ILE A 9 -10.75 7.69 -0.97
C ILE A 9 -10.55 6.30 -1.55
N ALA A 10 -11.20 6.07 -2.69
CA ALA A 10 -11.00 4.87 -3.49
C ALA A 10 -10.14 5.18 -4.73
N VAL A 11 -9.55 4.13 -5.32
CA VAL A 11 -8.78 4.24 -6.57
C VAL A 11 -9.66 4.85 -7.67
N GLY A 12 -9.07 5.77 -8.45
CA GLY A 12 -9.77 6.44 -9.55
C GLY A 12 -10.68 7.60 -9.12
N THR A 13 -10.87 7.83 -7.82
CA THR A 13 -11.53 9.06 -7.36
C THR A 13 -10.62 10.28 -7.57
N GLN A 14 -11.23 11.45 -7.78
CA GLN A 14 -10.48 12.70 -7.92
C GLN A 14 -9.58 12.99 -6.70
N HIS A 15 -10.05 12.66 -5.49
CA HIS A 15 -9.28 12.84 -4.27
C HIS A 15 -8.03 11.94 -4.25
N PHE A 16 -8.16 10.68 -4.68
CA PHE A 16 -7.02 9.77 -4.78
C PHE A 16 -6.02 10.22 -5.85
N GLN A 17 -6.50 10.67 -7.01
CA GLN A 17 -5.62 11.21 -8.07
C GLN A 17 -4.83 12.44 -7.60
N LEU A 18 -5.47 13.33 -6.84
CA LEU A 18 -4.78 14.48 -6.24
C LEU A 18 -3.73 14.04 -5.21
N LEU A 19 -4.02 13.00 -4.41
CA LEU A 19 -3.08 12.42 -3.46
C LEU A 19 -1.87 11.78 -4.16
N GLU A 20 -2.10 11.02 -5.23
CA GLU A 20 -1.03 10.47 -6.06
C GLU A 20 -0.16 11.59 -6.64
N ARG A 21 -0.77 12.58 -7.28
CA ARG A 21 -0.05 13.71 -7.88
C ARG A 21 0.76 14.50 -6.84
N PHE A 22 0.19 14.74 -5.66
CA PHE A 22 0.91 15.38 -4.56
C PHE A 22 2.15 14.56 -4.16
N THR A 23 1.99 13.25 -4.03
CA THR A 23 3.08 12.32 -3.70
C THR A 23 4.17 12.33 -4.78
N VAL A 24 3.80 12.33 -6.07
CA VAL A 24 4.76 12.46 -7.17
C VAL A 24 5.61 13.72 -7.04
N ILE A 25 4.95 14.87 -6.85
CA ILE A 25 5.65 16.17 -6.75
C ILE A 25 6.57 16.26 -5.52
N LEU A 26 6.24 15.57 -4.43
CA LEU A 26 7.08 15.51 -3.24
C LEU A 26 8.44 14.82 -3.52
N TYR A 27 8.44 13.78 -4.33
CA TYR A 27 9.64 13.00 -4.67
C TYR A 27 10.35 13.49 -5.94
N ASP A 28 9.58 14.08 -6.86
CA ASP A 28 10.07 14.66 -8.10
C ASP A 28 9.19 15.83 -8.56
N LYS A 29 9.61 17.04 -8.16
CA LYS A 29 8.97 18.30 -8.53
C LYS A 29 8.94 18.57 -10.03
N THR A 30 9.78 17.88 -10.81
CA THR A 30 9.88 18.06 -12.26
C THR A 30 9.09 17.01 -13.04
N SER A 31 8.53 16.00 -12.37
CA SER A 31 7.80 14.94 -13.04
C SER A 31 6.46 15.43 -13.59
N ALA A 32 6.18 15.08 -14.84
CA ALA A 32 4.89 15.29 -15.48
C ALA A 32 3.90 14.14 -15.20
N LEU A 33 4.34 13.06 -14.55
CA LEU A 33 3.53 11.88 -14.31
C LEU A 33 2.50 12.11 -13.20
N GLU A 34 1.31 11.55 -13.37
CA GLU A 34 0.21 11.72 -12.40
C GLU A 34 0.17 10.58 -11.37
N HIS A 35 0.71 9.42 -11.71
CA HIS A 35 0.65 8.20 -10.90
C HIS A 35 1.97 7.88 -10.21
N VAL A 36 1.88 7.39 -8.97
CA VAL A 36 3.07 7.12 -8.16
C VAL A 36 3.86 5.94 -8.70
N ASP A 37 3.22 4.88 -9.21
CA ASP A 37 3.92 3.69 -9.68
C ASP A 37 4.71 3.93 -10.97
N GLU A 38 4.17 4.75 -11.88
CA GLU A 38 4.89 5.19 -13.07
C GLU A 38 6.10 6.05 -12.69
N THR A 39 5.92 6.95 -11.73
CA THR A 39 7.00 7.79 -11.20
C THR A 39 8.07 6.94 -10.52
N ARG A 40 7.69 5.93 -9.73
CA ARG A 40 8.64 4.98 -9.12
C ARG A 40 9.50 4.31 -10.19
N LYS A 41 8.86 3.85 -11.28
CA LYS A 41 9.56 3.21 -12.40
C LYS A 41 10.52 4.18 -13.09
N GLU A 42 10.09 5.40 -13.38
CA GLU A 42 10.94 6.44 -13.98
C GLU A 42 12.14 6.78 -13.09
N LEU A 43 11.90 7.03 -11.80
CA LEU A 43 12.95 7.38 -10.84
C LEU A 43 13.99 6.27 -10.69
N PHE A 44 13.55 5.01 -10.68
CA PHE A 44 14.45 3.87 -10.60
C PHE A 44 15.21 3.64 -11.92
N CYS A 45 14.50 3.49 -13.04
CA CYS A 45 15.09 3.09 -14.31
C CYS A 45 15.86 4.21 -15.01
N GLN A 46 15.40 5.46 -14.92
CA GLN A 46 15.93 6.57 -15.71
C GLN A 46 16.77 7.53 -14.87
N LYS A 47 16.35 7.80 -13.62
CA LYS A 47 17.06 8.75 -12.73
C LYS A 47 17.99 8.07 -11.73
N GLY A 48 18.06 6.74 -11.73
CA GLY A 48 19.00 5.96 -10.91
C GLY A 48 18.83 6.15 -9.40
N LYS A 49 17.63 6.49 -8.94
CA LYS A 49 17.34 6.69 -7.52
C LYS A 49 17.36 5.35 -6.78
N THR A 50 17.85 5.37 -5.53
CA THR A 50 17.81 4.20 -4.65
C THR A 50 16.38 3.92 -4.18
N MET A 51 16.13 2.70 -3.69
CA MET A 51 14.80 2.24 -3.30
C MET A 51 14.15 3.11 -2.21
N GLU A 52 14.96 3.65 -1.30
CA GLU A 52 14.52 4.50 -0.18
C GLU A 52 14.12 5.91 -0.64
N ALA A 53 14.59 6.31 -1.83
CA ALA A 53 14.30 7.60 -2.44
C ALA A 53 13.11 7.55 -3.44
N LEU A 54 12.41 6.42 -3.53
CA LEU A 54 11.22 6.25 -4.37
C LEU A 54 9.95 6.62 -3.59
N PRO A 55 8.92 7.21 -4.27
CA PRO A 55 7.63 7.47 -3.63
C PRO A 55 6.96 6.17 -3.21
N PRO A 56 6.04 6.15 -2.22
CA PRO A 56 5.28 4.94 -1.87
C PRO A 56 4.51 4.38 -3.08
N THR A 57 4.16 3.09 -3.03
CA THR A 57 3.30 2.47 -4.06
C THR A 57 1.86 2.93 -3.93
N GLN A 58 1.07 2.77 -4.99
CA GLN A 58 -0.37 3.05 -4.95
C GLN A 58 -1.06 2.27 -3.83
N ASP A 59 -0.75 0.97 -3.71
CA ASP A 59 -1.26 0.11 -2.63
C ASP A 59 -0.91 0.62 -1.22
N ALA A 60 0.27 1.21 -1.05
CA ALA A 60 0.68 1.75 0.25
C ALA A 60 -0.10 3.03 0.58
N LEU A 61 -0.42 3.86 -0.43
CA LEU A 61 -1.29 5.02 -0.26
C LEU A 61 -2.72 4.60 0.14
N LEU A 62 -3.25 3.54 -0.47
CA LEU A 62 -4.56 2.99 -0.12
C LEU A 62 -4.59 2.42 1.30
N GLN A 63 -3.62 1.59 1.68
CA GLN A 63 -3.53 0.99 3.02
C GLN A 63 -3.48 2.05 4.13
N HIS A 64 -2.80 3.18 3.89
CA HIS A 64 -2.74 4.26 4.87
C HIS A 64 -4.04 5.06 5.00
N TYR A 65 -4.86 5.07 3.95
CA TYR A 65 -6.16 5.72 3.98
C TYR A 65 -7.23 4.80 4.59
N ASP A 66 -7.21 3.53 4.20
CA ASP A 66 -8.18 2.53 4.61
C ASP A 66 -7.67 1.70 5.81
N ILE A 67 -7.51 2.38 6.95
CA ILE A 67 -7.10 1.77 8.22
C ILE A 67 -8.15 0.73 8.72
N HIS A 68 -9.35 0.68 8.13
CA HIS A 68 -10.47 -0.14 8.58
C HIS A 68 -10.99 -1.21 7.60
N GLY A 69 -10.53 -1.26 6.35
CA GLY A 69 -11.06 -2.17 5.32
C GLY A 69 -10.11 -3.20 4.72
N TYR A 70 -8.79 -3.12 4.98
CA TYR A 70 -7.85 -4.11 4.44
C TYR A 70 -7.75 -5.35 5.36
N PRO A 71 -8.06 -6.58 4.87
CA PRO A 71 -7.71 -7.77 5.61
C PRO A 71 -6.17 -7.86 5.76
N PRO A 72 -5.65 -8.43 6.86
CA PRO A 72 -4.22 -8.63 7.03
C PRO A 72 -3.65 -9.33 5.80
N ARG A 73 -2.51 -8.86 5.28
CA ARG A 73 -1.81 -9.60 4.22
C ARG A 73 -1.56 -11.01 4.72
N GLU A 74 -2.25 -11.99 4.11
CA GLU A 74 -1.94 -13.40 4.35
C GLU A 74 -0.48 -13.60 3.94
N GLU A 75 0.41 -13.76 4.91
CA GLU A 75 1.78 -14.20 4.62
C GLU A 75 1.68 -15.53 3.86
N PRO A 76 2.37 -15.68 2.71
CA PRO A 76 2.46 -16.97 2.05
C PRO A 76 3.03 -17.99 3.05
N GLN A 77 2.19 -18.93 3.48
CA GLN A 77 2.52 -19.92 4.50
C GLN A 77 3.73 -20.76 4.09
N LEU A 78 4.91 -20.36 4.56
CA LEU A 78 6.08 -21.21 4.71
C LEU A 78 5.98 -21.94 6.06
N ARG A 79 4.93 -22.74 6.25
CA ARG A 79 4.88 -23.73 7.34
C ARG A 79 4.91 -25.14 6.74
N PRO A 80 6.01 -25.90 6.91
CA PRO A 80 6.10 -27.24 6.36
C PRO A 80 5.18 -28.21 7.13
N PRO A 81 4.62 -29.23 6.43
CA PRO A 81 3.47 -30.03 6.88
C PRO A 81 3.72 -30.97 8.08
N HIS A 82 4.90 -30.97 8.68
CA HIS A 82 5.30 -31.95 9.70
C HIS A 82 5.18 -31.46 11.15
N LEU A 83 4.77 -30.21 11.39
CA LEU A 83 4.65 -29.63 12.74
C LEU A 83 3.23 -29.62 13.31
N GLN A 84 2.31 -30.40 12.74
CA GLN A 84 0.96 -30.58 13.27
C GLN A 84 0.88 -31.87 14.11
N THR A 85 1.56 -31.94 15.26
CA THR A 85 1.32 -33.04 16.21
C THR A 85 1.14 -32.56 17.65
N ALA A 86 0.08 -33.12 18.24
CA ALA A 86 -0.15 -33.36 19.66
C ALA A 86 -0.54 -32.17 20.56
N GLN A 87 -1.82 -31.79 20.48
CA GLN A 87 -2.61 -31.47 21.68
C GLN A 87 -4.00 -32.10 21.57
N GLN A 88 -4.08 -33.41 21.81
CA GLN A 88 -5.27 -34.03 22.38
C GLN A 88 -4.82 -34.79 23.63
N SER A 89 -5.00 -34.16 24.79
CA SER A 89 -4.89 -34.80 26.11
C SER A 89 -5.77 -34.02 27.09
N GLY A 90 -6.73 -34.73 27.69
CA GLY A 90 -7.70 -34.22 28.68
C GLY A 90 -8.95 -33.65 28.02
N THR A 91 -10.17 -34.08 28.32
CA THR A 91 -10.70 -34.22 29.68
C THR A 91 -11.83 -35.26 29.73
N LEU A 92 -11.78 -36.08 30.79
CA LEU A 92 -12.81 -37.01 31.24
C LEU A 92 -14.06 -36.26 31.74
N ALA A 93 -15.24 -36.71 31.36
CA ALA A 93 -16.43 -36.82 32.21
C ALA A 93 -17.42 -37.81 31.57
#